data_AF-A0A1G0JB71-F1
#
_entry.id   AF-A0A1G0JB71-F1
#
_cell.length_a   1.000
_cell.length_b   1.000
_cell.length_c   1.000
_cell.angle_alpha   90.00
_cell.angle_beta   90.00
_cell.angle_gamma   90.00
#
_symmetry.space_group_name_H-M   'P 1'
#
loop_
_entity.id
_entity.type
_entity.pdbx_description
1 polymer ?
#
loop_
_entity_poly.entity_id
_entity_poly.type
_entity_poly.pdbx_seq_one_letter_code
_entity_poly.pdbx_strand_id
1 'polypeptide(L)' 'MIFRPCISKCTDEGTHCEGCGRSHEEVAETSQMVMQLVNYACDKGYENIEEFAHSMGKSILYKLQNPS' A
#
# COMPACT_ATOMS: atom_id res chain seq x y z
N MET A 1 -1.46 -11.52 -12.84
CA MET A 1 -0.42 -11.58 -11.79
C MET A 1 -1.10 -11.72 -10.44
N ILE A 2 -0.50 -12.45 -9.48
CA ILE A 2 -1.01 -12.53 -8.10
C ILE A 2 -0.26 -11.50 -7.27
N PHE A 3 -0.96 -10.57 -6.64
CA PHE A 3 -0.34 -9.61 -5.72
C PHE A 3 0.25 -10.35 -4.51
N ARG A 4 1.52 -10.05 -4.19
CA ARG A 4 2.22 -10.58 -3.01
C ARG A 4 2.71 -9.41 -2.16
N PRO A 5 2.22 -9.25 -0.91
CA PRO A 5 2.66 -8.15 -0.06
C PRO A 5 4.17 -8.26 0.22
N CYS A 6 4.82 -7.11 0.43
CA CYS A 6 6.19 -7.11 0.92
C CYS A 6 6.24 -7.71 2.33
N ILE A 7 7.10 -8.68 2.56
CA ILE A 7 7.31 -9.32 3.87
C ILE A 7 8.39 -8.60 4.71
N SER A 8 8.57 -7.29 4.47
CA SER A 8 9.62 -6.46 5.09
C SER A 8 11.05 -6.98 4.88
N LYS A 9 11.25 -7.79 3.84
CA LYS A 9 12.56 -8.22 3.33
C LYS A 9 12.79 -7.59 1.96
N CYS A 10 12.55 -6.29 1.87
CA CYS A 10 12.78 -5.59 0.61
C CYS A 10 14.28 -5.58 0.34
N THR A 11 14.67 -6.02 -0.86
CA THR A 11 16.03 -5.90 -1.34
C THR A 11 16.12 -4.67 -2.22
N ASP A 12 17.28 -4.03 -2.26
CA ASP A 12 17.53 -2.86 -3.11
C ASP A 12 18.39 -3.20 -4.34
N GLU A 13 18.90 -4.43 -4.41
CA GLU A 13 19.71 -4.93 -5.52
C GLU A 13 18.84 -5.55 -6.62
N GLY A 14 19.26 -5.39 -7.88
CA GLY A 14 18.54 -5.90 -9.04
C GLY A 14 17.29 -5.08 -9.40
N THR A 15 16.41 -5.67 -10.21
CA THR A 15 15.17 -5.03 -10.70
C THR A 15 13.92 -5.45 -9.93
N HIS A 16 14.03 -6.48 -9.09
CA HIS A 16 12.91 -7.08 -8.37
C HIS A 16 13.28 -7.34 -6.91
N CYS A 17 12.29 -7.16 -6.04
CA CYS A 17 12.41 -7.43 -4.62
C CYS A 17 12.45 -8.95 -4.39
N GLU A 18 13.53 -9.47 -3.80
CA GLU A 18 13.67 -10.91 -3.53
C GLU A 18 12.65 -11.41 -2.51
N GLY A 19 12.16 -10.54 -1.63
CA GLY A 19 11.18 -10.89 -0.59
C GLY A 19 9.76 -11.12 -1.13
N CYS A 20 9.28 -10.30 -2.07
CA CYS A 20 7.91 -10.40 -2.60
C CYS A 20 7.81 -10.74 -4.09
N GLY A 21 8.92 -10.68 -4.81
CA GLY A 21 9.02 -10.96 -6.25
C GLY A 21 8.45 -9.86 -7.15
N ARG A 22 7.98 -8.73 -6.59
CA ARG A 22 7.51 -7.57 -7.35
C ARG A 22 8.68 -6.72 -7.84
N SER A 23 8.50 -5.99 -8.94
CA SER A 23 9.53 -5.04 -9.41
C SER A 23 9.73 -3.94 -8.38
N HIS A 24 10.94 -3.37 -8.31
CA HIS A 24 11.18 -2.22 -7.43
C HIS A 24 10.31 -1.02 -7.79
N GLU A 25 9.98 -0.86 -9.07
CA GLU A 25 9.04 0.14 -9.55
C GLU A 25 7.64 -0.06 -8.96
N GLU A 26 7.06 -1.27 -9.05
CA GLU A 26 5.75 -1.58 -8.47
C GLU A 26 5.74 -1.38 -6.94
N VAL A 27 6.85 -1.73 -6.27
CA VAL A 27 7.01 -1.51 -4.82
C VAL A 27 7.05 -0.01 -4.51
N ALA A 28 7.79 0.78 -5.27
CA ALA A 28 7.90 2.23 -5.08
C ALA A 28 6.54 2.92 -5.31
N GLU A 29 5.84 2.56 -6.39
CA GLU A 29 4.50 3.09 -6.70
C GLU A 29 3.50 2.78 -5.59
N THR A 30 3.46 1.53 -5.12
CA THR A 30 2.55 1.13 -4.04
C THR A 30 2.90 1.81 -2.72
N SER A 31 4.19 1.99 -2.42
CA SER A 31 4.65 2.75 -1.25
C SER A 31 4.26 4.23 -1.31
N GLN A 32 4.36 4.86 -2.50
CA GLN A 32 3.96 6.25 -2.70
C GLN A 32 2.46 6.45 -2.43
N MET A 33 1.60 5.55 -2.91
CA MET A 33 0.16 5.62 -2.63
C MET A 33 -0.15 5.49 -1.13
N VAL A 34 0.56 4.60 -0.42
CA VAL A 34 0.42 4.49 1.05
C VAL A 34 0.83 5.79 1.74
N MET A 35 1.97 6.39 1.34
CA MET A 35 2.43 7.66 1.93
C MET A 35 1.47 8.81 1.66
N GLN A 36 0.77 8.83 0.52
CA GLN A 36 -0.28 9.82 0.27
C GLN A 36 -1.43 9.71 1.28
N LEU A 37 -1.86 8.49 1.62
CA LEU A 37 -2.89 8.26 2.64
C LEU A 37 -2.40 8.63 4.05
N VAL A 38 -1.14 8.30 4.37
CA VAL A 38 -0.51 8.67 5.64
C VAL A 38 -0.46 10.19 5.80
N ASN A 39 0.07 10.90 4.80
CA ASN A 39 0.15 12.36 4.82
C ASN A 39 -1.25 12.98 4.95
N TYR A 40 -2.23 12.44 4.23
CA TYR A 40 -3.61 12.90 4.36
C TYR A 40 -4.15 12.74 5.79
N ALA A 41 -3.92 11.59 6.43
CA ALA A 41 -4.36 11.37 7.81
C ALA A 41 -3.65 12.31 8.80
N CYS A 42 -2.35 12.53 8.63
CA CYS A 42 -1.57 13.48 9.42
C CYS A 42 -2.09 14.92 9.24
N ASP A 43 -2.33 15.36 8.01
CA ASP A 43 -2.84 16.70 7.70
C ASP A 43 -4.22 16.95 8.30
N LYS A 44 -5.04 15.90 8.44
CA LYS A 44 -6.35 15.97 9.10
C LYS A 44 -6.29 15.82 10.62
N GLY A 45 -5.12 15.47 11.17
CA GLY A 45 -4.94 15.26 12.60
C GLY A 45 -5.81 14.12 13.15
N TYR A 46 -6.02 13.05 12.38
CA TYR A 46 -6.79 11.92 12.87
C TYR A 46 -6.07 11.21 14.02
N GLU A 47 -6.75 11.09 15.16
CA GLU A 47 -6.23 10.36 16.33
C GLU A 47 -6.52 8.85 16.23
N ASN A 48 -7.64 8.47 15.59
CA ASN A 48 -8.06 7.08 15.37
C ASN A 48 -7.42 6.45 14.12
N ILE A 49 -6.08 6.49 14.04
CA ILE A 49 -5.32 6.07 12.85
C ILE A 49 -5.56 4.60 12.44
N GLU A 50 -5.86 3.72 13.39
CA GLU A 50 -6.19 2.31 13.11
C GLU A 50 -7.52 2.18 12.34
N GLU A 51 -8.52 2.96 12.75
CA GLU A 51 -9.83 2.96 12.09
C GLU A 51 -9.74 3.57 10.69
N PHE A 52 -8.93 4.63 10.52
CA PHE A 52 -8.63 5.20 9.21
C PHE A 52 -8.01 4.15 8.27
N ALA A 53 -6.93 3.49 8.70
CA ALA A 53 -6.24 2.47 7.90
C ALA A 53 -7.17 1.32 7.51
N HIS A 54 -7.98 0.83 8.46
CA HIS A 54 -8.94 -0.24 8.22
C HIS A 54 -10.06 0.19 7.26
N SER A 55 -10.57 1.42 7.39
CA SER A 55 -11.60 1.98 6.50
C SER A 55 -11.09 2.12 5.07
N MET A 56 -9.84 2.56 4.87
CA MET A 56 -9.23 2.63 3.54
C MET A 56 -9.15 1.26 2.88
N GLY A 57 -8.68 0.24 3.60
CA GLY A 57 -8.62 -1.14 3.09
C GLY A 57 -10.00 -1.68 2.69
N LYS A 58 -11.02 -1.45 3.52
CA LYS A 58 -12.41 -1.83 3.22
C LYS A 58 -12.96 -1.11 1.98
N SER A 59 -12.71 0.19 1.87
CA SER A 59 -13.19 1.01 0.75
C SER A 59 -12.55 0.58 -0.58
N ILE A 60 -11.24 0.29 -0.58
CA ILE A 60 -10.53 -0.26 -1.75
C ILE A 60 -11.14 -1.59 -2.17
N LEU A 61 -11.31 -2.53 -1.22
CA LEU A 61 -11.90 -3.83 -1.51
C LEU A 61 -13.32 -3.71 -2.09
N TYR A 62 -14.16 -2.88 -1.47
CA TYR A 62 -15.53 -2.65 -1.95
C TYR A 62 -15.55 -2.13 -3.39
N LYS A 63 -14.69 -1.16 -3.72
CA LYS A 63 -14.60 -0.60 -5.08
C LYS A 63 -14.07 -1.61 -6.11
N LEU A 64 -13.11 -2.46 -5.73
CA LEU A 64 -12.62 -3.53 -6.60
C LEU A 64 -13.69 -4.59 -6.89
N GLN A 65 -14.57 -4.87 -5.90
CA GLN A 65 -15.69 -5.81 -6.06
C GLN A 65 -16.89 -5.20 -6.79
N ASN A 66 -17.01 -3.86 -6.80
CA ASN A 66 -18.12 -3.13 -7.40
C ASN A 66 -17.58 -2.04 -8.35
N PRO A 67 -16.94 -2.41 -9.46
CA PRO A 67 -16.41 -1.45 -10.43
C PRO A 67 -17.56 -0.64 -11.05
N SER A 68 -17.41 0.68 -11.06
CA SER A 68 -18.37 1.65 -11.62
C SER A 68 -18.13 1.86 -13.12
#